data_AF-A0A7S0NCA4-F1
#
_entry.id   AF-A0A7S0NCA4-F1
#
_cell.length_a   1.000
_cell.length_b   1.000
_cell.length_c   1.000
_cell.angle_alpha   90.00
_cell.angle_beta   90.00
_cell.angle_gamma   90.00
#
_symmetry.space_group_name_H-M   'P 1'
#
loop_
_entity.id
_entity.type
_entity.pdbx_description
1 polymer ?
#
loop_
_entity_poly.entity_id
_entity_poly.type
_entity_poly.pdbx_seq_one_letter_code
_entity_poly.pdbx_strand_id
1 'polypeptide(L)'
;GKSAKQLEATPRPGMACAPCDTPAKQCADSNDFFFSRGPGTFRVATSLHAEARAALVSRMGPSPGVVLLRGGEAKCRNDTDHEELFRQESYFAYLFGVDEPDWWGMIELPSGRTSLFIPRLDPSYAIWMGEIKTPNAFRQKYRVDAVLYADELKAAVAAAAAAAAGTG
;
A
#
# COMPACT_ATOMS: atom_id res chain seq x y z
N GLY A 1 36.42 -24.82 58.42
CA GLY A 1 35.02 -24.67 58.00
C GLY A 1 34.93 -23.56 56.96
N LYS A 2 34.80 -23.92 55.69
CA LYS A 2 34.58 -22.97 54.59
C LYS A 2 33.07 -23.00 54.30
N SER A 3 32.35 -21.92 54.59
CA SER A 3 30.94 -21.81 54.23
C SER A 3 30.84 -21.23 52.83
N ALA A 4 30.47 -22.08 51.89
CA ALA A 4 30.26 -21.75 50.49
C ALA A 4 28.97 -20.93 50.36
N LYS A 5 29.09 -19.73 49.78
CA LYS A 5 27.95 -18.95 49.32
C LYS A 5 27.44 -19.53 48.00
N GLN A 6 26.11 -19.47 47.88
CA GLN A 6 25.31 -19.33 46.66
C GLN A 6 24.79 -20.61 46.02
N LEU A 7 23.46 -20.68 45.91
CA LEU A 7 22.69 -21.29 44.82
C LEU A 7 21.27 -20.70 44.88
N GLU A 8 21.11 -19.45 44.41
CA GLU A 8 19.83 -18.99 43.89
C GLU A 8 19.74 -19.45 42.44
N ALA A 9 18.64 -20.12 42.10
CA ALA A 9 18.40 -20.67 40.78
C ALA A 9 18.18 -19.55 39.75
N THR A 10 19.19 -19.27 38.94
CA THR A 10 19.03 -18.52 37.68
C THR A 10 18.08 -19.28 36.75
N PRO A 11 17.04 -18.64 36.18
CA PRO A 11 16.23 -19.25 35.14
C PRO A 11 17.10 -19.57 33.92
N ARG A 12 16.84 -20.73 33.30
CA ARG A 12 17.62 -21.26 32.18
C ARG A 12 17.63 -20.27 31.01
N PRO A 13 18.78 -20.05 30.33
CA PRO A 13 18.80 -19.35 29.06
C PRO A 13 18.16 -20.26 28.02
N GLY A 14 16.90 -20.02 27.74
CA GLY A 14 16.09 -20.81 26.82
C GLY A 14 15.26 -19.87 25.96
N MET A 15 15.71 -19.72 24.72
CA MET A 15 14.97 -19.12 23.61
C MET A 15 14.98 -17.59 23.53
N ALA A 16 16.19 -17.03 23.46
CA ALA A 16 16.40 -16.02 22.43
C ALA A 16 15.97 -16.65 21.10
N CYS A 17 14.88 -16.18 20.50
CA CYS A 17 14.71 -16.40 19.06
C CYS A 17 15.96 -15.81 18.40
N ALA A 18 16.73 -16.66 17.73
CA ALA A 18 17.85 -16.25 16.91
C ALA A 18 17.43 -15.08 15.99
N PRO A 19 18.34 -14.13 15.70
CA PRO A 19 18.06 -13.11 14.71
C PRO A 19 17.70 -13.82 13.41
N CYS A 20 16.55 -13.49 12.84
CA CYS A 20 16.16 -14.03 11.55
C CYS A 20 17.28 -13.73 10.54
N ASP A 21 17.92 -14.78 10.03
CA ASP A 21 18.89 -14.74 8.92
C ASP A 21 18.16 -14.51 7.59
N THR A 22 17.39 -13.41 7.50
CA THR A 22 16.74 -12.82 6.31
C THR A 22 16.34 -11.39 6.69
N PRO A 23 16.52 -10.36 5.85
CA PRO A 23 17.00 -9.05 6.30
C PRO A 23 15.91 -8.22 6.98
N ALA A 24 15.65 -8.48 8.27
CA ALA A 24 15.04 -7.50 9.17
C ALA A 24 16.02 -6.36 9.53
N LYS A 25 17.30 -6.50 9.16
CA LYS A 25 18.34 -5.47 9.36
C LYS A 25 18.21 -4.23 8.45
N GLN A 26 17.23 -4.18 7.55
CA GLN A 26 17.02 -3.01 6.67
C GLN A 26 15.86 -2.09 7.10
N CYS A 27 15.06 -2.46 8.09
CA CYS A 27 13.82 -1.73 8.43
C CYS A 27 13.94 -0.76 9.62
N ALA A 28 15.15 -0.55 10.16
CA ALA A 28 15.36 0.33 11.31
C ALA A 28 15.82 1.75 10.94
N ASP A 29 16.44 1.94 9.77
CA ASP A 29 17.21 3.16 9.45
C ASP A 29 16.77 3.92 8.18
N SER A 30 15.71 3.49 7.49
CA SER A 30 15.20 4.19 6.31
C SER A 30 13.91 4.95 6.61
N ASN A 31 13.77 6.15 6.03
CA ASN A 31 12.58 7.02 6.10
C ASN A 31 11.40 6.44 5.27
N ASP A 32 11.25 5.11 5.31
CA ASP A 32 10.35 4.32 4.50
C ASP A 32 9.01 4.11 5.20
N PHE A 33 7.91 4.41 4.50
CA PHE A 33 6.59 4.05 4.95
C PHE A 33 6.43 2.52 4.90
N PHE A 34 5.89 1.94 5.97
CA PHE A 34 5.64 0.52 6.07
C PHE A 34 4.21 0.24 6.54
N PHE A 35 3.65 -0.85 6.06
CA PHE A 35 2.42 -1.42 6.60
C PHE A 35 2.75 -2.36 7.77
N SER A 36 2.03 -2.22 8.88
CA SER A 36 2.17 -3.08 10.06
C SER A 36 0.87 -3.08 10.85
N ARG A 37 0.55 -4.21 11.49
CA ARG A 37 -0.64 -4.38 12.35
C ARG A 37 -0.30 -4.29 13.84
N GLY A 38 0.82 -3.64 14.18
CA GLY A 38 1.24 -3.42 15.56
C GLY A 38 2.49 -4.22 15.96
N PRO A 39 2.84 -4.18 17.27
CA PRO A 39 4.06 -4.79 17.78
C PRO A 39 4.14 -6.30 17.48
N GLY A 40 5.32 -6.78 17.09
CA GLY A 40 5.53 -8.19 16.76
C GLY A 40 4.97 -8.65 15.41
N THR A 41 4.33 -7.77 14.64
CA THR A 41 3.88 -8.08 13.27
C THR A 41 4.96 -7.74 12.24
N PHE A 42 4.97 -8.49 11.13
CA PHE A 42 5.89 -8.24 10.03
C PHE A 42 5.62 -6.85 9.41
N ARG A 43 6.68 -6.09 9.17
CA ARG A 43 6.61 -4.78 8.53
C ARG A 43 6.80 -4.96 7.03
N VAL A 44 5.81 -4.57 6.26
CA VAL A 44 5.87 -4.62 4.79
C VAL A 44 6.25 -3.24 4.28
N ALA A 45 7.40 -3.13 3.61
CA ALA A 45 7.85 -1.88 3.03
C ALA A 45 6.96 -1.49 1.84
N THR A 46 6.55 -0.23 1.76
CA THR A 46 5.75 0.28 0.64
C THR A 46 6.52 0.30 -0.68
N SER A 47 7.86 0.25 -0.64
CA SER A 47 8.73 0.09 -1.82
C SER A 47 8.42 -1.19 -2.60
N LEU A 48 7.96 -2.25 -1.93
CA LEU A 48 7.59 -3.52 -2.56
C LEU A 48 6.59 -3.32 -3.70
N HIS A 49 5.61 -2.43 -3.50
CA HIS A 49 4.59 -2.12 -4.51
C HIS A 49 5.17 -1.30 -5.67
N ALA A 50 6.09 -0.37 -5.39
CA ALA A 50 6.79 0.39 -6.44
C ALA A 50 7.64 -0.52 -7.32
N GLU A 51 8.36 -1.48 -6.72
CA GLU A 51 9.12 -2.51 -7.44
C GLU A 51 8.21 -3.40 -8.30
N ALA A 52 7.05 -3.81 -7.77
CA ALA A 52 6.07 -4.58 -8.52
C ALA A 52 5.56 -3.83 -9.77
N ARG A 53 5.29 -2.52 -9.65
CA ARG A 53 4.89 -1.68 -10.80
C ARG A 53 6.01 -1.53 -11.82
N ALA A 54 7.25 -1.31 -11.38
CA ALA A 54 8.41 -1.25 -12.27
C ALA A 54 8.63 -2.58 -13.02
N ALA A 55 8.44 -3.71 -12.34
CA ALA A 55 8.51 -5.03 -12.96
C ALA A 55 7.39 -5.27 -13.97
N LEU A 56 6.17 -4.79 -13.70
CA LEU A 56 5.05 -4.84 -14.64
C LEU A 56 5.37 -4.04 -15.92
N VAL A 57 5.80 -2.78 -15.79
CA VAL A 57 6.16 -1.92 -16.93
C VAL A 57 7.27 -2.57 -17.75
N SER A 58 8.30 -3.10 -17.10
CA SER A 58 9.40 -3.80 -17.77
C SER A 58 8.94 -5.03 -18.56
N ARG A 59 7.94 -5.78 -18.04
CA ARG A 59 7.39 -6.97 -18.70
C ARG A 59 6.45 -6.65 -19.85
N MET A 60 5.73 -5.53 -19.78
CA MET A 60 4.85 -5.05 -20.85
C MET A 60 5.64 -4.56 -22.07
N GLY A 61 6.91 -4.19 -21.87
CA GLY A 61 7.79 -3.69 -22.93
C GLY A 61 7.43 -2.27 -23.38
N PRO A 62 8.10 -1.76 -24.42
CA PRO A 62 7.86 -0.42 -24.96
C PRO A 62 6.55 -0.41 -25.77
N SER A 63 5.42 -0.37 -25.07
CA SER A 63 4.10 -0.25 -25.66
C SER A 63 3.48 1.11 -25.28
N PRO A 64 3.01 1.91 -26.25
CA PRO A 64 2.23 3.09 -25.95
C PRO A 64 0.89 2.67 -25.37
N GLY A 65 0.67 2.94 -24.08
CA GLY A 65 -0.60 2.61 -23.45
C GLY A 65 -0.67 2.98 -21.98
N VAL A 66 -1.84 2.71 -21.42
CA VAL A 66 -2.17 2.99 -20.03
C VAL A 66 -2.83 1.74 -19.45
N VAL A 67 -2.33 1.28 -18.31
CA VAL A 67 -2.98 0.25 -17.50
C VAL A 67 -3.91 0.95 -16.53
N LEU A 68 -5.20 0.64 -16.58
CA LEU A 68 -6.20 1.13 -15.64
C LEU A 68 -6.76 -0.04 -14.84
N LEU A 69 -6.70 0.07 -13.51
CA LEU A 69 -7.19 -0.94 -12.58
C LEU A 69 -8.25 -0.32 -11.67
N ARG A 70 -9.35 -1.05 -11.52
CA ARG A 70 -10.39 -0.75 -10.54
C ARG A 70 -10.08 -1.50 -9.26
N GLY A 71 -10.06 -0.79 -8.13
CA GLY A 71 -10.00 -1.41 -6.82
C GLY A 71 -11.32 -2.12 -6.48
N GLY A 72 -11.31 -2.81 -5.35
CA GLY A 72 -12.50 -3.38 -4.74
C GLY A 72 -13.45 -2.29 -4.24
N GLU A 73 -14.73 -2.58 -4.33
CA GLU A 73 -15.81 -1.74 -3.82
C GLU A 73 -16.26 -2.24 -2.45
N ALA A 74 -16.69 -1.33 -1.58
CA ALA A 74 -17.36 -1.71 -0.34
C ALA A 74 -18.71 -2.36 -0.67
N LYS A 75 -19.04 -3.44 0.03
CA LYS A 75 -20.29 -4.18 -0.18
C LYS A 75 -21.06 -4.28 1.11
N CYS A 76 -22.37 -4.11 0.99
CA CYS A 76 -23.30 -4.39 2.07
C CYS A 76 -23.91 -5.77 1.89
N ARG A 77 -24.35 -6.35 3.01
CA ARG A 77 -25.00 -7.65 3.02
C ARG A 77 -26.40 -7.55 2.43
N ASN A 78 -26.56 -7.98 1.18
CA ASN A 78 -27.82 -7.85 0.43
C ASN A 78 -28.32 -6.38 0.45
N ASP A 79 -29.58 -6.17 0.80
CA ASP A 79 -30.24 -4.86 0.88
C ASP A 79 -30.17 -4.25 2.29
N THR A 80 -29.28 -4.74 3.15
CA THR A 80 -29.09 -4.19 4.52
C THR A 80 -27.97 -3.15 4.54
N ASP A 81 -27.92 -2.36 5.62
CA ASP A 81 -26.85 -1.42 5.92
C ASP A 81 -25.61 -2.08 6.57
N HIS A 82 -25.57 -3.41 6.63
CA HIS A 82 -24.44 -4.14 7.21
C HIS A 82 -23.28 -4.23 6.21
N GLU A 83 -22.27 -3.38 6.38
CA GLU A 83 -21.01 -3.42 5.63
C GLU A 83 -20.21 -4.70 5.93
N GLU A 84 -19.79 -5.41 4.88
CA GLU A 84 -18.87 -6.54 5.02
C GLU A 84 -17.43 -6.06 5.23
N LEU A 85 -16.61 -6.88 5.90
CA LEU A 85 -15.20 -6.59 6.06
C LEU A 85 -14.53 -6.50 4.69
N PHE A 86 -14.07 -5.29 4.36
CA PHE A 86 -13.46 -5.02 3.07
C PHE A 86 -12.11 -5.74 2.92
N ARG A 87 -11.93 -6.38 1.76
CA ARG A 87 -10.66 -6.92 1.30
C ARG A 87 -10.45 -6.47 -0.13
N GLN A 88 -9.28 -5.90 -0.37
CA GLN A 88 -8.90 -5.37 -1.67
C GLN A 88 -8.83 -6.45 -2.77
N GLU A 89 -9.08 -6.04 -4.01
CA GLU A 89 -8.85 -6.84 -5.21
C GLU A 89 -7.34 -7.21 -5.32
N SER A 90 -7.02 -8.44 -5.71
CA SER A 90 -5.67 -8.99 -5.55
C SER A 90 -4.63 -8.33 -6.46
N TYR A 91 -4.97 -8.02 -7.70
CA TYR A 91 -4.06 -7.30 -8.60
C TYR A 91 -3.82 -5.87 -8.13
N PHE A 92 -4.89 -5.20 -7.69
CA PHE A 92 -4.80 -3.85 -7.14
C PHE A 92 -3.95 -3.81 -5.85
N ALA A 93 -4.20 -4.73 -4.92
CA ALA A 93 -3.44 -4.86 -3.69
C ALA A 93 -1.95 -5.15 -3.96
N TYR A 94 -1.65 -6.00 -4.94
CA TYR A 94 -0.28 -6.32 -5.31
C TYR A 94 0.50 -5.10 -5.84
N LEU A 95 -0.13 -4.30 -6.71
CA LEU A 95 0.55 -3.18 -7.38
C LEU A 95 0.56 -1.89 -6.57
N PHE A 96 -0.45 -1.64 -5.74
CA PHE A 96 -0.57 -0.37 -5.02
C PHE A 96 -0.54 -0.51 -3.49
N GLY A 97 -0.87 -1.68 -2.94
CA GLY A 97 -0.90 -1.89 -1.48
C GLY A 97 -1.97 -1.08 -0.75
N VAL A 98 -3.01 -0.66 -1.46
CA VAL A 98 -4.09 0.19 -0.95
C VAL A 98 -5.13 -0.66 -0.23
N ASP A 99 -5.45 -0.27 1.01
CA ASP A 99 -6.46 -0.94 1.83
C ASP A 99 -7.84 -0.29 1.75
N GLU A 100 -7.95 0.92 1.20
CA GLU A 100 -9.22 1.65 1.09
C GLU A 100 -10.08 1.18 -0.11
N PRO A 101 -11.42 1.14 0.03
CA PRO A 101 -12.34 0.76 -1.05
C PRO A 101 -12.62 1.91 -2.03
N ASP A 102 -13.15 1.57 -3.20
CA ASP A 102 -13.65 2.51 -4.23
C ASP A 102 -12.56 3.37 -4.89
N TRP A 103 -11.33 2.85 -4.94
CA TRP A 103 -10.20 3.52 -5.55
C TRP A 103 -9.93 3.02 -6.97
N TRP A 104 -9.24 3.86 -7.75
CA TRP A 104 -8.70 3.45 -9.05
C TRP A 104 -7.21 3.71 -9.10
N GLY A 105 -6.53 2.98 -9.97
CA GLY A 105 -5.09 3.04 -10.14
C GLY A 105 -4.74 3.03 -11.61
N MET A 106 -3.84 3.92 -12.00
CA MET A 106 -3.39 4.07 -13.37
C MET A 106 -1.87 3.98 -13.43
N ILE A 107 -1.37 3.25 -14.43
CA ILE A 107 0.06 3.13 -14.72
C ILE A 107 0.26 3.47 -16.19
N GLU A 108 1.02 4.52 -16.46
CA GLU A 108 1.45 4.89 -17.81
C GLU A 108 2.60 3.99 -18.24
N LEU A 109 2.44 3.23 -19.33
CA LEU A 109 3.48 2.30 -19.80
C LEU A 109 4.74 3.01 -20.31
N PRO A 110 4.67 4.13 -21.05
CA PRO A 110 5.88 4.78 -21.58
C PRO A 110 6.76 5.42 -20.49
N SER A 111 6.13 6.03 -19.49
CA SER A 111 6.82 6.81 -18.44
C SER A 111 7.02 6.01 -17.15
N GLY A 112 6.26 4.92 -16.96
CA GLY A 112 6.17 4.23 -15.68
C GLY A 112 5.46 5.03 -14.59
N ARG A 113 4.84 6.18 -14.94
CA ARG A 113 4.19 7.07 -13.96
C ARG A 113 2.92 6.43 -13.41
N THR A 114 2.76 6.52 -12.09
CA THR A 114 1.71 5.84 -11.34
C THR A 114 0.81 6.85 -10.64
N SER A 115 -0.50 6.73 -10.87
CA SER A 115 -1.50 7.64 -10.30
C SER A 115 -2.58 6.85 -9.59
N LEU A 116 -3.00 7.33 -8.41
CA LEU A 116 -4.17 6.82 -7.69
C LEU A 116 -5.31 7.82 -7.78
N PHE A 117 -6.53 7.29 -7.82
CA PHE A 117 -7.75 8.09 -7.80
C PHE A 117 -8.56 7.73 -6.56
N ILE A 118 -8.81 8.73 -5.73
CA ILE A 118 -9.52 8.58 -4.45
C ILE A 118 -10.94 9.14 -4.57
N PRO A 119 -11.93 8.56 -3.88
CA PRO A 119 -13.27 9.14 -3.82
C PRO A 119 -13.23 10.49 -3.09
N ARG A 120 -14.04 11.44 -3.55
CA ARG A 120 -14.23 12.71 -2.84
C ARG A 120 -15.23 12.51 -1.72
N LEU A 121 -14.73 12.47 -0.48
CA LEU A 121 -15.53 12.22 0.70
C LEU A 121 -16.19 13.51 1.21
N ASP A 122 -17.45 13.40 1.64
CA ASP A 122 -18.19 14.51 2.29
C ASP A 122 -17.59 14.81 3.67
N PRO A 123 -17.58 16.08 4.14
CA PRO A 123 -17.14 16.41 5.49
C PRO A 123 -17.83 15.60 6.61
N SER A 124 -19.09 15.17 6.42
CA SER A 124 -19.80 14.32 7.37
C SER A 124 -19.14 12.95 7.56
N TYR A 125 -18.40 12.45 6.58
CA TYR A 125 -17.63 11.20 6.67
C TYR A 125 -16.66 11.25 7.85
N ALA A 126 -16.10 12.42 8.16
CA ALA A 126 -15.14 12.59 9.24
C ALA A 126 -15.71 12.25 10.62
N ILE A 127 -17.03 12.39 10.78
CA ILE A 127 -17.75 12.12 12.04
C ILE A 127 -17.82 10.62 12.31
N TRP A 128 -18.02 9.82 11.27
CA TRP A 128 -18.29 8.38 11.39
C TRP A 128 -17.03 7.55 11.20
N MET A 129 -16.18 7.92 10.25
CA MET A 129 -15.09 7.09 9.74
C MET A 129 -13.69 7.65 10.09
N GLY A 130 -13.63 8.83 10.71
CA GLY A 130 -12.40 9.47 11.16
C GLY A 130 -11.79 10.43 10.14
N GLU A 131 -10.54 10.83 10.39
CA GLU A 131 -9.89 11.93 9.66
C GLU A 131 -9.84 11.74 8.14
N ILE A 132 -10.34 12.73 7.39
CA ILE A 132 -10.21 12.78 5.94
C ILE A 132 -8.80 13.28 5.60
N LYS A 133 -7.97 12.35 5.14
CA LYS A 133 -6.58 12.63 4.76
C LYS A 133 -6.51 13.36 3.42
N THR A 134 -5.48 14.19 3.27
CA THR A 134 -5.24 14.92 2.02
C THR A 134 -4.66 13.99 0.93
N PRO A 135 -4.88 14.28 -0.37
CA PRO A 135 -4.28 13.52 -1.46
C PRO A 135 -2.75 13.39 -1.35
N ASN A 136 -2.07 14.42 -0.85
CA ASN A 136 -0.63 14.41 -0.65
C ASN A 136 -0.18 13.43 0.45
N ALA A 137 -0.98 13.24 1.50
CA ALA A 137 -0.70 12.23 2.52
C ALA A 137 -0.76 10.80 1.93
N PHE A 138 -1.73 10.53 1.05
CA PHE A 138 -1.81 9.25 0.35
C PHE A 138 -0.69 9.05 -0.66
N ARG A 139 -0.28 10.12 -1.34
CA ARG A 139 0.87 10.10 -2.27
C ARG A 139 2.13 9.60 -1.56
N GLN A 140 2.41 10.13 -0.37
CA GLN A 140 3.55 9.74 0.45
C GLN A 140 3.40 8.32 1.01
N LYS A 141 2.21 7.99 1.54
CA LYS A 141 1.90 6.66 2.10
C LYS A 141 2.11 5.54 1.07
N TYR A 142 1.59 5.71 -0.15
CA TYR A 142 1.60 4.66 -1.19
C TYR A 142 2.75 4.77 -2.20
N ARG A 143 3.61 5.79 -2.05
CA ARG A 143 4.74 6.06 -2.95
C ARG A 143 4.31 6.05 -4.42
N VAL A 144 3.30 6.85 -4.72
CA VAL A 144 2.81 7.06 -6.08
C VAL A 144 3.16 8.46 -6.55
N ASP A 145 3.18 8.66 -7.87
CA ASP A 145 3.60 9.93 -8.46
C ASP A 145 2.53 11.01 -8.30
N ALA A 146 1.26 10.63 -8.43
CA ALA A 146 0.12 11.53 -8.28
C ALA A 146 -1.06 10.85 -7.57
N VAL A 147 -1.84 11.65 -6.85
CA VAL A 147 -3.14 11.26 -6.31
C VAL A 147 -4.15 12.31 -6.74
N LEU A 148 -5.17 11.86 -7.47
CA LEU A 148 -6.24 12.68 -8.02
C LEU A 148 -7.58 12.20 -7.46
N TYR A 149 -8.66 12.93 -7.73
CA TYR A 149 -9.99 12.47 -7.33
C TYR A 149 -10.65 11.61 -8.42
N ALA A 150 -11.56 10.72 -8.02
CA ALA A 150 -12.26 9.82 -8.93
C ALA A 150 -13.12 10.55 -9.99
N ASP A 151 -13.62 11.75 -9.69
CA ASP A 151 -14.32 12.62 -10.66
C ASP A 151 -13.41 13.07 -11.82
N GLU A 152 -12.10 13.16 -11.58
CA GLU A 152 -11.10 13.58 -12.56
C GLU A 152 -10.57 12.40 -13.40
N LEU A 153 -11.00 11.17 -13.11
CA LEU A 153 -10.52 9.94 -13.74
C LEU A 153 -10.63 9.98 -15.28
N LYS A 154 -11.79 10.36 -15.81
CA LYS A 154 -12.03 10.38 -17.26
C LYS A 154 -11.09 11.35 -17.97
N ALA A 155 -10.89 12.53 -17.38
CA ALA A 155 -10.00 13.55 -17.93
C ALA A 155 -8.53 13.10 -17.86
N ALA A 156 -8.11 12.52 -16.74
CA ALA A 156 -6.75 12.02 -16.55
C ALA A 156 -6.41 10.86 -17.50
N VAL A 157 -7.33 9.91 -17.68
CA VAL A 157 -7.14 8.78 -18.62
C VAL A 157 -7.08 9.28 -20.06
N ALA A 158 -7.95 10.22 -20.45
CA ALA A 158 -7.90 10.79 -21.80
C ALA A 158 -6.56 11.51 -22.06
N ALA A 159 -6.07 12.28 -21.08
CA ALA A 159 -4.77 12.96 -21.17
C ALA A 159 -3.60 11.97 -21.25
N ALA A 160 -3.62 10.91 -20.41
CA ALA A 160 -2.58 9.88 -20.41
C ALA A 160 -2.57 9.06 -21.71
N ALA A 161 -3.75 8.73 -22.25
CA ALA A 161 -3.88 8.04 -23.53
C ALA A 161 -3.37 8.91 -24.70
N ALA A 162 -3.68 10.21 -24.70
CA ALA A 162 -3.16 11.14 -25.70
C ALA A 162 -1.62 11.27 -25.62
N ALA A 163 -1.07 11.35 -24.40
CA ALA A 163 0.39 11.37 -24.19
C ALA A 163 1.07 10.08 -24.70
N ALA A 164 0.46 8.92 -24.45
CA ALA A 164 0.98 7.65 -24.94
C ALA A 164 0.94 7.55 -26.48
N ALA A 165 -0.07 8.13 -27.13
CA ALA A 165 -0.21 8.12 -28.59
C ALA A 165 0.77 9.06 -29.32
N GLY A 166 1.23 10.14 -28.69
CA GLY A 166 2.11 11.14 -29.30
C GLY A 166 3.61 10.78 -29.34
N THR A 167 4.00 9.58 -28.91
CA THR A 167 5.41 9.15 -28.81
C THR A 167 5.82 8.24 -29.99
N GLY A 168 5.28 8.49 -31.19
CA GLY A 168 5.52 7.74 -32.42
C GLY A 168 6.27 8.53 -33.47
#